data_AF-A0A133Z0Z8-F1
#
_entry.id   AF-A0A133Z0Z8-F1
#
_cell.length_a   1.000
_cell.length_b   1.000
_cell.length_c   1.000
_cell.angle_alpha   90.00
_cell.angle_beta   90.00
_cell.angle_gamma   90.00
#
_symmetry.space_group_name_H-M   'P 1'
#
loop_
_entity.id
_entity.type
_entity.pdbx_description
1 polymer ?
#
loop_
_entity_poly.entity_id
_entity_poly.type
_entity_poly.pdbx_seq_one_letter_code
_entity_poly.pdbx_strand_id
1 'polypeptide(L)'
;MTQRNPLNSRYQSDEKLGKTRKSAAAAKPSTKAAATVCAAPPKTKKEKRAEEAARARKIRARQLPQQRDAQFNVPTPEYKRVRRLWWIVLITAIVLVTVSFLLTKVPGVPVELSTVILVIAYAFIIYAIYLDVGKTRKLRRAYQVAVLNNKSKAIRAEQKRMHAQNVEAARKRAEQPEEAPTPRKGVFARLFGKKK
;
A
#
# COMPACT_ATOMS: atom_id res chain seq x y z
N MET A 1 -73.26 11.04 11.31
CA MET A 1 -72.03 10.25 11.57
C MET A 1 -72.00 9.91 13.06
N THR A 2 -72.02 8.63 13.43
CA THR A 2 -71.98 8.21 14.83
C THR A 2 -70.54 8.25 15.34
N GLN A 3 -70.24 9.14 16.30
CA GLN A 3 -68.94 9.17 16.98
C GLN A 3 -68.78 7.88 17.81
N ARG A 4 -67.67 7.18 17.61
CA ARG A 4 -67.39 5.93 18.33
C ARG A 4 -66.96 6.26 19.76
N ASN A 5 -67.43 5.45 20.72
CA ASN A 5 -67.10 5.65 22.13
C ASN A 5 -65.57 5.49 22.35
N PRO A 6 -64.87 6.56 22.79
CA PRO A 6 -63.43 6.54 23.00
C PRO A 6 -63.01 5.69 24.22
N LEU A 7 -63.95 5.28 25.06
CA LEU A 7 -63.70 4.46 26.24
C LEU A 7 -63.84 2.95 25.99
N ASN A 8 -63.86 2.51 24.72
CA ASN A 8 -63.88 1.08 24.41
C ASN A 8 -62.49 0.47 24.61
N SER A 9 -62.44 -0.60 25.41
CA SER A 9 -61.22 -1.35 25.76
C SER A 9 -60.42 -1.83 24.54
N ARG A 10 -61.07 -2.01 23.38
CA ARG A 10 -60.40 -2.36 22.11
C ARG A 10 -59.41 -1.29 21.62
N TYR A 11 -59.61 -0.03 21.97
CA TYR A 11 -58.75 1.08 21.55
C TYR A 11 -57.77 1.52 22.64
N GLN A 12 -57.86 0.93 23.84
CA GLN A 12 -57.06 1.32 25.00
C GLN A 12 -55.86 0.39 25.23
N SER A 13 -55.81 -0.78 24.58
CA SER A 13 -54.63 -1.64 24.63
C SER A 13 -53.62 -1.25 23.55
N ASP A 14 -52.38 -0.96 23.97
CA ASP A 14 -51.24 -0.60 23.10
C ASP A 14 -50.57 -1.83 22.44
N GLU A 15 -51.19 -3.01 22.58
CA GLU A 15 -50.74 -4.22 21.90
C GLU A 15 -51.17 -4.19 20.44
N LYS A 16 -50.22 -3.87 19.56
CA LYS A 16 -50.34 -4.00 18.11
C LYS A 16 -50.66 -5.46 17.74
N LEU A 17 -51.95 -5.80 17.67
CA LEU A 17 -52.46 -7.05 17.10
C LEU A 17 -52.14 -7.08 15.60
N GLY A 18 -50.96 -7.62 15.27
CA GLY A 18 -50.49 -7.77 13.89
C GLY A 18 -49.01 -8.05 13.78
N LYS A 19 -48.47 -9.09 14.43
CA LYS A 19 -47.13 -9.60 14.10
C LYS A 19 -47.25 -10.60 12.96
N THR A 20 -46.87 -10.21 11.74
CA THR A 20 -46.67 -11.19 10.67
C THR A 20 -45.45 -12.05 11.00
N ARG A 21 -45.57 -13.37 10.88
CA ARG A 21 -44.48 -14.32 11.15
C ARG A 21 -43.35 -14.05 10.15
N LYS A 22 -42.10 -13.90 10.61
CA LYS A 22 -40.93 -13.80 9.72
C LYS A 22 -40.94 -15.00 8.78
N SER A 23 -41.08 -14.76 7.47
CA SER A 23 -41.09 -15.83 6.47
C SER A 23 -39.69 -16.43 6.33
N ALA A 24 -39.61 -17.73 5.99
CA ALA A 24 -38.35 -18.47 5.82
C ALA A 24 -37.41 -17.84 4.77
N ALA A 25 -37.94 -17.02 3.87
CA ALA A 25 -37.16 -16.25 2.89
C ALA A 25 -36.29 -15.14 3.51
N ALA A 26 -36.57 -14.72 4.75
CA ALA A 26 -35.75 -13.75 5.48
C ALA A 26 -34.61 -14.39 6.31
N ALA A 27 -34.50 -15.72 6.32
CA ALA A 27 -33.42 -16.43 6.99
C ALA A 27 -32.14 -16.34 6.16
N LYS A 28 -31.03 -15.96 6.79
CA LYS A 28 -29.71 -15.95 6.15
C LYS A 28 -29.33 -17.39 5.75
N PRO A 29 -28.79 -17.63 4.54
CA PRO A 29 -28.39 -18.97 4.13
C PRO A 29 -27.28 -19.51 5.04
N SER A 30 -27.40 -20.78 5.44
CA SER A 30 -26.49 -21.43 6.40
C SER A 30 -25.08 -21.68 5.86
N THR A 31 -24.86 -21.56 4.54
CA THR A 31 -23.58 -21.86 3.89
C THR A 31 -23.17 -20.79 2.88
N LYS A 32 -21.88 -20.45 2.83
CA LYS A 32 -21.32 -19.46 1.87
C LYS A 32 -21.56 -19.83 0.41
N ALA A 33 -21.64 -21.13 0.09
CA ALA A 33 -21.93 -21.64 -1.25
C ALA A 33 -23.42 -21.54 -1.63
N ALA A 34 -24.34 -21.58 -0.66
CA ALA A 34 -25.76 -21.35 -0.93
C ALA A 34 -26.05 -19.86 -1.23
N ALA A 35 -25.17 -18.95 -0.78
CA ALA A 35 -25.24 -17.52 -1.08
C ALA A 35 -24.77 -17.16 -2.50
N THR A 36 -24.07 -18.05 -3.22
CA THR A 36 -23.59 -17.78 -4.59
C THR A 36 -24.59 -18.13 -5.68
N VAL A 37 -25.69 -18.82 -5.35
CA VAL A 37 -26.75 -19.19 -6.30
C VAL A 37 -27.74 -18.04 -6.52
N CYS A 38 -27.93 -17.16 -5.53
CA CYS A 38 -28.61 -15.89 -5.73
C CYS A 38 -27.63 -14.89 -6.35
N ALA A 39 -27.94 -14.40 -7.55
CA ALA A 39 -27.15 -13.34 -8.19
C ALA A 39 -26.99 -12.17 -7.20
N ALA A 40 -25.74 -11.90 -6.80
CA ALA A 40 -25.46 -10.80 -5.89
C ALA A 40 -26.03 -9.50 -6.49
N PRO A 41 -26.72 -8.66 -5.69
CA PRO A 41 -27.23 -7.39 -6.20
C PRO A 41 -26.08 -6.58 -6.81
N PRO A 42 -26.33 -5.83 -7.91
CA PRO A 42 -25.29 -5.06 -8.57
C PRO A 42 -24.66 -4.10 -7.56
N LYS A 43 -23.35 -4.27 -7.31
CA LYS A 43 -22.60 -3.44 -6.34
C LYS A 43 -22.89 -1.97 -6.58
N THR A 44 -23.30 -1.28 -5.53
CA THR A 44 -23.57 0.16 -5.60
C THR A 44 -22.31 0.93 -5.98
N LYS A 45 -22.44 2.12 -6.58
CA LYS A 45 -21.27 2.97 -6.92
C LYS A 45 -20.35 3.22 -5.71
N LYS A 46 -20.93 3.30 -4.51
CA LYS A 46 -20.19 3.45 -3.25
C LYS A 46 -19.36 2.21 -2.90
N GLU A 47 -19.92 1.01 -3.06
CA GLU A 47 -19.19 -0.25 -2.80
C GLU A 47 -18.06 -0.49 -3.80
N LYS A 48 -18.28 -0.18 -5.09
CA LYS A 48 -17.21 -0.27 -6.10
C LYS A 48 -16.04 0.66 -5.78
N ARG A 49 -16.33 1.91 -5.38
CA ARG A 49 -15.32 2.89 -4.97
C ARG A 49 -14.58 2.48 -3.69
N ALA A 50 -15.30 1.89 -2.72
CA ALA A 50 -14.69 1.37 -1.50
C ALA A 50 -13.77 0.17 -1.78
N GLU A 51 -14.16 -0.72 -2.69
CA GLU A 51 -13.36 -1.87 -3.11
C GLU A 51 -12.11 -1.45 -3.91
N GLU A 52 -12.23 -0.48 -4.81
CA GLU A 52 -11.09 0.13 -5.50
C GLU A 52 -10.13 0.83 -4.53
N ALA A 53 -10.66 1.58 -3.55
CA ALA A 53 -9.83 2.20 -2.51
C ALA A 53 -9.11 1.15 -1.64
N ALA A 54 -9.78 0.04 -1.31
CA ALA A 54 -9.17 -1.07 -0.58
C ALA A 54 -8.09 -1.78 -1.41
N ARG A 55 -8.31 -1.97 -2.72
CA ARG A 55 -7.31 -2.53 -3.64
C ARG A 55 -6.11 -1.59 -3.78
N ALA A 56 -6.33 -0.28 -3.96
CA ALA A 56 -5.27 0.72 -4.02
C ALA A 56 -4.46 0.80 -2.72
N ARG A 57 -5.12 0.69 -1.55
CA ARG A 57 -4.44 0.60 -0.24
C ARG A 57 -3.57 -0.65 -0.15
N LYS A 58 -4.05 -1.82 -0.58
CA LYS A 58 -3.26 -3.06 -0.60
C LYS A 58 -2.06 -2.97 -1.54
N ILE A 59 -2.22 -2.36 -2.72
CA ILE A 59 -1.13 -2.14 -3.68
C ILE A 59 -0.09 -1.20 -3.08
N ARG A 60 -0.50 -0.06 -2.50
CA ARG A 60 0.41 0.86 -1.80
C ARG A 60 1.13 0.18 -0.64
N ALA A 61 0.42 -0.61 0.16
CA ALA A 61 0.99 -1.35 1.28
C ALA A 61 2.06 -2.36 0.84
N ARG A 62 1.90 -2.99 -0.33
CA ARG A 62 2.91 -3.88 -0.94
C ARG A 62 4.09 -3.12 -1.53
N GLN A 63 3.87 -1.93 -2.07
CA GLN A 63 4.92 -1.09 -2.67
C GLN A 63 5.76 -0.36 -1.62
N LEU A 64 5.18 0.02 -0.47
CA LEU A 64 5.85 0.72 0.63
C LEU A 64 7.16 0.06 1.10
N PRO A 65 7.20 -1.24 1.47
CA PRO A 65 8.45 -1.90 1.87
C PRO A 65 9.45 -1.92 0.72
N GLN A 66 9.01 -2.26 -0.49
CA GLN A 66 9.88 -2.30 -1.67
C GLN A 66 10.49 -0.93 -2.02
N GLN A 67 9.74 0.16 -1.81
CA GLN A 67 10.26 1.52 -1.95
C GLN A 67 11.25 1.89 -0.84
N ARG A 68 11.02 1.44 0.40
CA ARG A 68 11.96 1.64 1.51
C ARG A 68 13.25 0.87 1.26
N ASP A 69 13.16 -0.40 0.89
CA ASP A 69 14.32 -1.25 0.62
C ASP A 69 15.14 -0.72 -0.55
N ALA A 70 14.49 -0.25 -1.61
CA ALA A 70 15.16 0.40 -2.75
C ALA A 70 15.82 1.74 -2.38
N GLN A 71 15.36 2.40 -1.31
CA GLN A 71 15.93 3.66 -0.85
C GLN A 71 17.11 3.47 0.13
N PHE A 72 17.09 2.41 0.94
CA PHE A 72 18.16 2.11 1.90
C PHE A 72 19.27 1.23 1.32
N ASN A 73 18.94 0.29 0.44
CA ASN A 73 19.92 -0.63 -0.13
C ASN A 73 20.43 -0.09 -1.48
N VAL A 74 21.66 0.42 -1.50
CA VAL A 74 22.36 0.79 -2.73
C VAL A 74 23.03 -0.47 -3.28
N PRO A 75 22.53 -1.09 -4.36
CA PRO A 75 23.01 -2.39 -4.84
C PRO A 75 24.32 -2.28 -5.65
N THR A 76 25.07 -1.17 -5.55
CA THR A 76 26.31 -1.02 -6.31
C THR A 76 27.44 -1.87 -5.69
N PRO A 77 28.21 -2.62 -6.50
CA PRO A 77 29.30 -3.46 -6.00
C PRO A 77 30.38 -2.62 -5.31
N GLU A 78 30.61 -1.40 -5.77
CA GLU A 78 31.54 -0.44 -5.17
C GLU A 78 31.14 -0.04 -3.75
N TYR A 79 29.85 0.26 -3.52
CA TYR A 79 29.33 0.58 -2.19
C TYR A 79 29.56 -0.58 -1.22
N LYS A 80 29.33 -1.82 -1.67
CA LYS A 80 29.57 -3.02 -0.84
C LYS A 80 31.04 -3.20 -0.47
N ARG A 81 31.98 -2.90 -1.38
CA ARG A 81 33.43 -2.94 -1.09
C ARG A 81 33.82 -1.91 -0.04
N VAL A 82 33.39 -0.65 -0.23
CA VAL A 82 33.67 0.44 0.73
C VAL A 82 33.02 0.14 2.07
N ARG A 83 31.80 -0.37 2.10
CA ARG A 83 31.10 -0.75 3.33
C ARG A 83 31.79 -1.91 4.05
N ARG A 84 32.31 -2.89 3.33
CA ARG A 84 33.10 -3.99 3.90
C ARG A 84 34.40 -3.49 4.50
N LEU A 85 35.13 -2.61 3.81
CA LEU A 85 36.33 -1.97 4.33
C LEU A 85 36.03 -1.17 5.60
N TRP A 86 34.94 -0.39 5.58
CA TRP A 86 34.48 0.37 6.74
C TRP A 86 34.19 -0.54 7.95
N TRP A 87 33.48 -1.66 7.73
CA TRP A 87 33.25 -2.66 8.78
C TRP A 87 34.54 -3.30 9.29
N ILE A 88 35.49 -3.61 8.41
CA ILE A 88 36.80 -4.14 8.81
C ILE A 88 37.50 -3.14 9.72
N VAL A 89 37.62 -1.88 9.30
CA VAL A 89 38.25 -0.82 10.09
C VAL A 89 37.56 -0.64 11.44
N LEU A 90 36.22 -0.66 11.47
CA LEU A 90 35.44 -0.53 12.70
C LEU A 90 35.68 -1.71 13.66
N ILE A 91 35.66 -2.94 13.15
CA ILE A 91 35.92 -4.14 13.96
C ILE A 91 37.36 -4.12 14.48
N THR A 92 38.34 -3.77 13.64
CA THR A 92 39.73 -3.62 14.07
C THR A 92 39.87 -2.59 15.19
N ALA A 93 39.18 -1.44 15.09
CA ALA A 93 39.19 -0.45 16.16
C ALA A 93 38.63 -1.00 17.48
N ILE A 94 37.50 -1.71 17.43
CA ILE A 94 36.89 -2.34 18.61
C ILE A 94 37.86 -3.36 19.23
N VAL A 95 38.50 -4.20 18.40
CA VAL A 95 39.48 -5.18 18.86
C VAL A 95 40.65 -4.49 19.54
N LEU A 96 41.21 -3.42 18.96
CA LEU A 96 42.30 -2.65 19.57
C LEU A 96 41.91 -2.03 20.92
N VAL A 97 40.69 -1.49 21.03
CA VAL A 97 40.16 -0.99 22.31
C VAL A 97 40.10 -2.13 23.34
N THR A 98 39.55 -3.29 22.96
CA THR A 98 39.50 -4.43 23.89
C THR A 98 40.89 -4.91 24.30
N VAL A 99 41.83 -4.98 23.35
CA VAL A 99 43.22 -5.39 23.60
C VAL A 99 43.92 -4.41 24.54
N SER A 100 43.75 -3.10 24.34
CA SER A 100 44.25 -2.08 25.27
C SER A 100 43.75 -2.34 26.70
N PHE A 101 42.45 -2.59 26.89
CA PHE A 101 41.90 -2.89 28.21
C PHE A 101 42.46 -4.18 28.82
N LEU A 102 42.66 -5.24 28.02
CA LEU A 102 43.24 -6.49 28.50
C LEU A 102 44.71 -6.32 28.89
N LEU A 103 45.50 -5.59 28.11
CA LEU A 103 46.92 -5.36 28.40
C LEU A 103 47.11 -4.65 29.74
N THR A 104 46.19 -3.75 30.12
CA THR A 104 46.20 -3.07 31.43
C THR A 104 46.01 -4.04 32.60
N LYS A 105 45.48 -5.25 32.37
CA LYS A 105 45.28 -6.28 33.41
C LYS A 105 46.44 -7.26 33.53
N VAL A 106 47.38 -7.25 32.58
CA VAL A 106 48.51 -8.18 32.57
C VAL A 106 49.63 -7.63 33.45
N PRO A 107 50.07 -8.35 34.51
CA PRO A 107 51.17 -7.90 35.34
C PRO A 107 52.47 -7.86 34.54
N GLY A 108 53.27 -6.81 34.72
CA GLY A 108 54.55 -6.61 34.02
C GLY A 108 54.45 -5.90 32.67
N VAL A 109 53.26 -5.57 32.18
CA VAL A 109 53.10 -4.76 30.97
C VAL A 109 53.08 -3.26 31.35
N PRO A 110 53.91 -2.42 30.72
CA PRO A 110 53.90 -0.98 30.95
C PRO A 110 52.55 -0.36 30.53
N VAL A 111 52.01 0.52 31.35
CA VAL A 111 50.71 1.17 31.12
C VAL A 111 50.75 2.03 29.85
N GLU A 112 51.91 2.58 29.53
CA GLU A 112 52.21 3.38 28.34
C GLU A 112 51.94 2.62 27.05
N LEU A 113 52.19 1.30 27.03
CA LEU A 113 51.92 0.48 25.85
C LEU A 113 50.41 0.39 25.58
N SER A 114 49.62 0.20 26.64
CA SER A 114 48.16 0.17 26.53
C SER A 114 47.60 1.52 26.07
N THR A 115 48.13 2.64 26.56
CA THR A 115 47.68 3.97 26.15
C THR A 115 48.05 4.28 24.70
N VAL A 116 49.23 3.88 24.22
CA VAL A 116 49.61 4.04 22.81
C VAL A 116 48.65 3.25 21.90
N ILE A 117 48.32 2.01 22.26
CA ILE A 117 47.35 1.19 21.52
C ILE A 117 45.97 1.86 21.50
N LEU A 118 45.56 2.45 22.62
CA LEU A 118 44.30 3.19 22.71
C LEU A 118 44.29 4.41 21.77
N VAL A 119 45.36 5.18 21.73
CA VAL A 119 45.51 6.33 20.82
C VAL A 119 45.43 5.89 19.36
N ILE A 120 46.09 4.78 19.01
CA ILE A 120 45.99 4.18 17.67
C ILE A 120 44.55 3.76 17.36
N ALA A 121 43.84 3.16 18.32
CA ALA A 121 42.45 2.78 18.15
C ALA A 121 41.55 3.99 17.85
N TYR A 122 41.75 5.12 18.54
CA TYR A 122 41.06 6.37 18.25
C TYR A 122 41.34 6.89 16.83
N ALA A 123 42.58 6.80 16.35
CA ALA A 123 42.91 7.15 14.96
C ALA A 123 42.12 6.30 13.95
N PHE A 124 41.97 4.99 14.20
CA PHE A 124 41.12 4.11 13.37
C PHE A 124 39.63 4.48 13.43
N ILE A 125 39.11 4.89 14.59
CA ILE A 125 37.72 5.37 14.73
C ILE A 125 37.51 6.64 13.89
N ILE A 126 38.41 7.62 13.99
CA ILE A 126 38.36 8.86 13.20
C ILE A 126 38.41 8.54 11.70
N TYR A 127 39.31 7.63 11.30
CA TYR A 127 39.40 7.18 9.92
C TYR A 127 38.13 6.48 9.43
N ALA A 128 37.48 5.66 10.27
CA ALA A 128 36.19 5.03 9.95
C ALA A 128 35.10 6.08 9.70
N ILE A 129 35.05 7.13 10.52
CA ILE A 129 34.10 8.25 10.34
C ILE A 129 34.38 8.99 9.02
N TYR A 130 35.66 9.26 8.72
CA TYR A 130 36.05 9.90 7.46
C TYR A 130 35.62 9.08 6.23
N LEU A 131 35.83 7.76 6.24
CA LEU A 131 35.40 6.87 5.17
C LEU A 131 33.88 6.88 4.98
N ASP A 132 33.10 6.91 6.06
CA ASP A 132 31.63 6.93 6.01
C ASP A 132 31.10 8.27 5.48
N VAL A 133 31.60 9.39 6.01
CA VAL A 133 31.16 10.73 5.63
C VAL A 133 31.63 11.10 4.21
N GLY A 134 32.80 10.64 3.80
CA GLY A 134 33.36 10.92 2.48
C GLY A 134 32.82 9.99 1.40
N LYS A 135 33.44 8.81 1.26
CA LYS A 135 33.20 7.90 0.13
C LYS A 135 31.79 7.28 0.17
N THR A 136 31.35 6.82 1.35
CA THR A 136 30.05 6.13 1.48
C THR A 136 28.87 7.06 1.22
N ARG A 137 28.89 8.30 1.73
CA ARG A 137 27.85 9.31 1.44
C ARG A 137 27.85 9.75 -0.02
N LYS A 138 29.03 9.93 -0.66
CA LYS A 138 29.11 10.29 -2.08
C LYS A 138 28.48 9.21 -2.97
N LEU A 139 28.83 7.95 -2.75
CA LEU A 139 28.26 6.82 -3.49
C LEU A 139 26.74 6.69 -3.28
N ARG A 140 26.26 6.89 -2.05
CA ARG A 140 24.82 6.87 -1.75
C ARG A 140 24.08 8.00 -2.45
N ARG A 141 24.62 9.23 -2.41
CA ARG A 141 24.02 10.39 -3.09
C ARG A 141 23.99 10.20 -4.60
N ALA A 142 25.09 9.70 -5.19
CA ALA A 142 25.14 9.42 -6.63
C ALA A 142 24.07 8.41 -7.06
N TYR A 143 23.89 7.33 -6.28
CA TYR A 143 22.82 6.37 -6.54
C TYR A 143 21.41 6.98 -6.38
N GLN A 144 21.19 7.76 -5.32
CA GLN A 144 19.90 8.44 -5.12
C GLN A 144 19.56 9.38 -6.29
N VAL A 145 20.53 10.15 -6.77
CA VAL A 145 20.37 11.01 -7.96
C VAL A 145 20.05 10.17 -9.19
N ALA A 146 20.77 9.06 -9.42
CA ALA A 146 20.50 8.17 -10.55
C ALA A 146 19.09 7.55 -10.51
N VAL A 147 18.65 7.08 -9.34
CA VAL A 147 17.30 6.52 -9.16
C VAL A 147 16.22 7.58 -9.34
N LEU A 148 16.39 8.79 -8.78
CA LEU A 148 15.44 9.89 -8.96
C LEU A 148 15.34 10.32 -10.42
N ASN A 149 16.48 10.41 -11.13
CA ASN A 149 16.52 10.73 -12.55
C ASN A 149 15.81 9.66 -13.40
N ASN A 150 16.02 8.37 -13.10
CA ASN A 150 15.36 7.28 -13.81
C ASN A 150 13.85 7.25 -13.54
N LYS A 151 13.41 7.50 -12.29
CA LYS A 151 11.99 7.66 -11.95
C LYS A 151 11.36 8.83 -12.71
N SER A 152 12.05 9.98 -12.79
CA SER A 152 11.59 11.14 -13.56
C SER A 152 11.38 10.81 -15.04
N LYS A 153 12.33 10.09 -15.66
CA LYS A 153 12.22 9.64 -17.06
C LYS A 153 11.07 8.65 -17.26
N ALA A 154 10.91 7.68 -16.37
CA ALA A 154 9.82 6.70 -16.43
C ALA A 154 8.44 7.36 -16.29
N ILE A 155 8.27 8.26 -15.31
CA ILE A 155 7.02 9.02 -15.11
C ILE A 155 6.70 9.86 -16.35
N ARG A 156 7.71 10.54 -16.92
CA ARG A 156 7.52 11.33 -18.15
C ARG A 156 7.14 10.45 -19.35
N ALA A 157 7.68 9.25 -19.46
CA ALA A 157 7.31 8.30 -20.51
C ALA A 157 5.87 7.77 -20.32
N GLU A 158 5.46 7.45 -19.09
CA GLU A 158 4.09 7.07 -18.77
C GLU A 158 3.09 8.20 -19.05
N GLN A 159 3.41 9.44 -18.68
CA GLN A 159 2.59 10.61 -19.00
C GLN A 159 2.37 10.77 -20.51
N LYS A 160 3.43 10.61 -21.33
CA LYS A 160 3.31 10.64 -22.79
C LYS A 160 2.43 9.50 -23.32
N ARG A 161 2.57 8.28 -22.79
CA ARG A 161 1.73 7.13 -23.17
C ARG A 161 0.27 7.36 -22.82
N MET A 162 -0.02 7.87 -21.62
CA MET A 162 -1.38 8.20 -21.20
C MET A 162 -1.99 9.31 -22.07
N HIS A 163 -1.20 10.33 -22.41
CA HIS A 163 -1.66 11.39 -23.32
C HIS A 163 -1.98 10.83 -24.72
N ALA A 164 -1.10 10.00 -25.29
CA ALA A 164 -1.33 9.36 -26.59
C ALA A 164 -2.59 8.46 -26.56
N GLN A 165 -2.76 7.64 -25.53
CA GLN A 165 -3.95 6.80 -25.35
C GLN A 165 -5.24 7.63 -25.20
N ASN A 166 -5.19 8.75 -24.48
CA ASN A 166 -6.35 9.63 -24.35
C ASN A 166 -6.69 10.30 -25.69
N VAL A 167 -5.70 10.71 -26.47
CA VAL A 167 -5.90 11.28 -27.82
C VAL A 167 -6.49 10.23 -28.76
N GLU A 168 -5.98 8.99 -28.75
CA GLU A 168 -6.54 7.90 -29.54
C GLU A 168 -7.96 7.53 -29.11
N ALA A 169 -8.24 7.48 -27.80
CA ALA A 169 -9.58 7.23 -27.29
C ALA A 169 -10.55 8.37 -27.64
N ALA A 170 -10.09 9.62 -27.65
CA ALA A 170 -10.88 10.76 -28.09
C ALA A 170 -11.17 10.69 -29.61
N ARG A 171 -10.18 10.31 -30.42
CA ARG A 171 -10.36 10.07 -31.87
C ARG A 171 -11.37 8.96 -32.13
N LYS A 172 -11.23 7.81 -31.46
CA LYS A 172 -12.19 6.69 -31.57
C LYS A 172 -13.60 7.05 -31.08
N ARG A 173 -13.74 7.94 -30.09
CA ARG A 173 -15.04 8.47 -29.67
C ARG A 173 -15.65 9.45 -30.67
N ALA A 174 -14.82 10.22 -31.38
CA ALA A 174 -15.27 11.14 -32.42
C ALA A 174 -15.60 10.42 -33.74
N GLU A 175 -14.93 9.30 -34.03
CA GLU A 175 -15.19 8.45 -35.19
C GLU A 175 -16.35 7.45 -34.98
N GLN A 176 -16.81 7.23 -33.75
CA GLN A 176 -18.09 6.54 -33.54
C GLN A 176 -19.22 7.46 -34.03
N PRO A 177 -19.96 7.08 -35.08
CA PRO A 177 -21.14 7.84 -35.49
C PRO A 177 -22.14 7.85 -34.33
N GLU A 178 -22.85 8.97 -34.13
CA GLU A 178 -24.08 9.00 -33.35
C GLU A 178 -25.03 7.94 -33.92
N GLU A 179 -25.03 6.73 -33.35
CA GLU A 179 -26.15 5.81 -33.51
C GLU A 179 -27.35 6.47 -32.85
N ALA A 180 -28.21 7.04 -33.70
CA ALA A 180 -29.50 7.58 -33.33
C ALA A 180 -30.22 6.61 -32.37
N PRO A 181 -30.78 7.10 -31.25
CA PRO A 181 -31.41 6.23 -30.26
C PRO A 181 -32.56 5.48 -30.92
N THR A 182 -32.38 4.19 -31.16
CA THR A 182 -33.45 3.32 -31.67
C THR A 182 -34.67 3.47 -30.76
N PRO A 183 -35.87 3.74 -31.30
CA PRO A 183 -37.05 3.98 -30.48
C PRO A 183 -37.35 2.71 -29.69
N ARG A 184 -37.27 2.82 -28.36
CA ARG A 184 -37.59 1.74 -27.43
C ARG A 184 -39.02 1.29 -27.70
N LYS A 185 -39.19 0.12 -28.34
CA LYS A 185 -40.49 -0.53 -28.48
C LYS A 185 -41.12 -0.67 -27.10
N GLY A 186 -42.15 0.14 -26.87
CA GLY A 186 -42.79 0.31 -25.58
C GLY A 186 -43.31 -1.00 -25.01
N VAL A 187 -43.25 -1.09 -23.70
CA VAL A 187 -43.81 -2.16 -22.84
C VAL A 187 -45.28 -2.48 -23.18
N PHE A 188 -45.99 -1.57 -23.84
CA PHE A 188 -47.36 -1.73 -24.34
C PHE A 188 -47.56 -2.86 -25.37
N ALA A 189 -46.58 -3.15 -26.23
CA ALA A 189 -46.74 -4.21 -27.23
C ALA A 189 -46.79 -5.63 -26.60
N ARG A 190 -46.24 -5.78 -25.39
CA ARG A 190 -46.25 -7.04 -24.64
C ARG A 190 -47.54 -7.28 -23.86
N LEU A 191 -48.35 -6.24 -23.62
CA LEU A 191 -49.58 -6.36 -22.83
C LEU A 191 -50.84 -6.66 -23.65
N PHE A 192 -50.86 -6.36 -24.96
CA PHE A 192 -52.06 -6.49 -25.80
C PHE A 192 -51.97 -7.54 -26.92
N GLY A 193 -50.88 -8.31 -26.97
CA GLY A 193 -50.64 -9.30 -28.03
C GLY A 193 -51.02 -10.74 -27.68
N LYS A 194 -52.26 -11.01 -27.22
CA LYS A 194 -52.82 -12.37 -27.26
C LYS A 194 -54.34 -12.40 -27.20
N LYS A 195 -54.99 -12.36 -28.36
CA LYS A 195 -56.32 -12.94 -28.60
C LYS A 195 -56.29 -13.62 -29.96
N LYS A 196 -56.14 -14.95 -29.96
CA LYS A 196 -56.87 -15.92 -30.78
C LYS A 196 -56.86 -17.23 -30.02
#